data_AF-A0A8H5NSH5-F1
#
_entry.id   AF-A0A8H5NSH5-F1
#
_cell.length_a   1.000
_cell.length_b   1.000
_cell.length_c   1.000
_cell.angle_alpha   90.00
_cell.angle_beta   90.00
_cell.angle_gamma   90.00
#
_symmetry.space_group_name_H-M   'P 1'
#
loop_
_entity.id
_entity.type
_entity.pdbx_description
1 polymer ?
#
loop_
_entity_poly.entity_id
_entity_poly.type
_entity_poly.pdbx_seq_one_letter_code
_entity_poly.pdbx_strand_id
1 'polypeptide(L)'
;MTDSLKDQLLALATTGDTNKIRTLLSTSEQRPSKETIQEALTTAVKNYQYDAARFLLPRCGSAPLNEETVRAGVNTGSIPLMQALLTKDPSVINMQFDMRGTPLIVACQGRQHIDFLRFLLEAGADPNQEPDAAAYPLALVAGLYKDTAAVDLLLKYGAKIEGSGALGAAARRGNEVMMGYLLEKGARPESDNTSVGTGASPLCVAVKAGHVGITRILMQHGDDPSAADATGTSAIELAKQLLQEGKATSEMVEALQGK
;
A
#
# COMPACT_ATOMS: atom_id res chain seq x y z
N MET A 1 -6.86 14.66 38.44
CA MET A 1 -6.07 15.86 38.08
C MET A 1 -5.17 15.60 36.87
N THR A 2 -4.54 14.43 36.75
CA THR A 2 -3.73 14.02 35.59
C THR A 2 -4.48 14.02 34.25
N ASP A 3 -5.78 13.69 34.25
CA ASP A 3 -6.60 13.70 33.02
C ASP A 3 -6.75 15.11 32.41
N SER A 4 -6.75 16.16 33.23
CA SER A 4 -6.90 17.53 32.72
C SER A 4 -5.70 18.01 31.91
N LEU A 5 -4.47 17.64 32.31
CA LEU A 5 -3.25 18.00 31.56
C LEU A 5 -3.20 17.24 30.23
N LYS A 6 -3.50 15.94 30.27
CA LYS A 6 -3.57 15.10 29.08
C LYS A 6 -4.59 15.68 28.08
N ASP A 7 -5.82 15.93 28.51
CA ASP A 7 -6.87 16.45 27.65
C ASP A 7 -6.52 17.81 27.03
N GLN A 8 -5.92 18.72 27.82
CA GLN A 8 -5.43 20.00 27.31
C GLN A 8 -4.35 19.82 26.25
N LEU A 9 -3.37 18.95 26.51
CA LEU A 9 -2.29 18.69 25.56
C LEU A 9 -2.83 18.09 24.25
N LEU A 10 -3.77 17.14 24.33
CA LEU A 10 -4.40 16.54 23.16
C LEU A 10 -5.23 17.56 22.36
N ALA A 11 -5.98 18.44 23.02
CA ALA A 11 -6.74 19.51 22.36
C ALA A 11 -5.82 20.51 21.63
N LEU A 12 -4.71 20.88 22.25
CA LEU A 12 -3.71 21.75 21.64
C LEU A 12 -2.98 21.05 20.48
N ALA A 13 -2.65 19.76 20.63
CA ALA A 13 -2.07 18.96 19.55
C ALA A 13 -3.03 18.82 18.36
N THR A 14 -4.33 18.74 18.61
CA THR A 14 -5.38 18.70 17.57
C THR A 14 -5.42 20.02 16.78
N THR A 15 -5.36 21.15 17.48
CA THR A 15 -5.41 22.50 16.86
C THR A 15 -4.07 23.00 16.34
N GLY A 16 -2.96 22.37 16.74
CA GLY A 16 -1.61 22.73 16.31
C GLY A 16 -1.00 23.95 16.99
N ASP A 17 -1.60 24.45 18.08
CA ASP A 17 -1.13 25.65 18.79
C ASP A 17 0.18 25.37 19.55
N THR A 18 1.28 25.36 18.79
CA THR A 18 2.62 24.98 19.27
C THR A 18 3.11 25.90 20.38
N ASN A 19 2.69 27.17 20.39
CA ASN A 19 3.03 28.12 21.45
C ASN A 19 2.33 27.74 22.75
N LYS A 20 1.03 27.43 22.72
CA LYS A 20 0.33 26.94 23.91
C LYS A 20 0.85 25.58 24.37
N ILE A 21 1.19 24.67 23.46
CA ILE A 21 1.85 23.39 23.82
C ILE A 21 3.15 23.67 24.57
N ARG A 22 3.99 24.58 24.05
CA ARG A 22 5.26 24.96 24.70
C ARG A 22 5.03 25.53 26.09
N THR A 23 4.10 26.48 26.23
CA THR A 23 3.77 27.09 27.52
C THR A 23 3.29 26.01 28.49
N LEU A 24 2.30 25.20 28.09
CA LEU A 24 1.74 24.12 28.91
C LEU A 24 2.81 23.16 29.43
N LEU A 25 3.73 22.72 28.57
CA LEU A 25 4.81 21.81 28.94
C LEU A 25 5.92 22.47 29.78
N SER A 26 6.01 23.80 29.80
CA SER A 26 7.00 24.54 30.59
C SER A 26 6.48 24.97 31.97
N THR A 27 5.17 25.24 32.10
CA THR A 27 4.55 25.76 33.33
C THR A 27 3.88 24.68 34.18
N SER A 28 3.65 23.49 33.62
CA SER A 28 3.03 22.39 34.38
C SER A 28 3.97 21.84 35.45
N GLU A 29 3.54 21.87 36.71
CA GLU A 29 4.26 21.24 37.84
C GLU A 29 4.41 19.73 37.66
N GLN A 30 3.45 19.10 36.97
CA GLN A 30 3.49 17.67 36.61
C GLN A 30 4.07 17.50 35.20
N ARG A 31 5.14 16.72 35.07
CA ARG A 31 5.61 16.29 33.75
C ARG A 31 4.63 15.27 33.16
N PRO A 32 4.10 15.49 31.94
CA PRO A 32 3.26 14.50 31.30
C PRO A 32 4.06 13.20 31.08
N SER A 33 3.36 12.08 31.15
CA SER A 33 3.98 10.77 30.90
C SER A 33 4.45 10.66 29.46
N LYS A 34 5.38 9.73 29.18
CA LYS A 34 5.86 9.48 27.81
C LYS A 34 4.71 9.04 26.89
N GLU A 35 3.76 8.28 27.42
CA GLU A 35 2.56 7.83 26.73
C GLU A 35 1.68 9.02 26.35
N THR A 36 1.49 9.98 27.27
CA THR A 36 0.72 11.21 27.00
C THR A 36 1.36 12.04 25.89
N ILE A 37 2.69 12.14 25.87
CA ILE A 37 3.42 12.85 24.80
C ILE A 37 3.30 12.09 23.47
N GLN A 38 3.40 10.75 23.47
CA GLN A 38 3.22 9.92 22.28
C GLN A 38 1.80 10.04 21.71
N GLU A 39 0.78 10.07 22.56
CA GLU A 39 -0.61 10.28 22.14
C GLU A 39 -0.81 11.69 21.55
N ALA A 40 -0.23 12.71 22.17
CA ALA A 40 -0.25 14.07 21.63
C ALA A 40 0.48 14.19 20.29
N LEU A 41 1.63 13.54 20.15
CA LEU A 41 2.35 13.44 18.87
C LEU A 41 1.48 12.77 17.81
N THR A 42 0.90 11.60 18.14
CA THR A 42 -0.02 10.87 17.24
C THR A 42 -1.16 11.78 16.78
N THR A 43 -1.73 12.54 17.71
CA THR A 43 -2.85 13.46 17.46
C THR A 43 -2.43 14.63 16.56
N ALA A 44 -1.27 15.23 16.80
CA ALA A 44 -0.74 16.30 15.95
C ALA A 44 -0.49 15.81 14.52
N VAL A 45 0.12 14.63 14.37
CA VAL A 45 0.39 14.03 13.06
C VAL A 45 -0.91 13.74 12.30
N LYS A 46 -1.91 13.14 12.95
CA LYS A 46 -3.23 12.86 12.34
C LYS A 46 -3.96 14.09 11.84
N ASN A 47 -3.76 15.23 12.53
CA ASN A 47 -4.40 16.50 12.19
C ASN A 47 -3.51 17.39 11.32
N TYR A 48 -2.45 16.85 10.70
CA TYR A 48 -1.53 17.57 9.83
C TYR A 48 -0.84 18.78 10.50
N GLN A 49 -0.70 18.73 11.83
CA GLN A 49 -0.11 19.80 12.63
C GLN A 49 1.41 19.60 12.71
N TYR A 50 2.11 19.91 11.60
CA TYR A 50 3.53 19.61 11.43
C TYR A 50 4.43 20.26 12.49
N ASP A 51 4.20 21.54 12.82
CA ASP A 51 5.02 22.25 13.82
C ASP A 51 4.85 21.67 15.21
N ALA A 52 3.60 21.34 15.59
CA ALA A 52 3.30 20.67 16.84
C ALA A 52 3.92 19.27 16.89
N ALA A 53 3.82 18.50 15.81
CA ALA A 53 4.45 17.18 15.71
C ALA A 53 5.98 17.26 15.85
N ARG A 54 6.63 18.17 15.11
CA ARG A 54 8.09 18.39 15.21
C ARG A 54 8.51 18.86 16.60
N PHE A 55 7.68 19.64 17.28
CA PHE A 55 7.94 20.07 18.64
C PHE A 55 7.81 18.92 19.65
N LEU A 56 6.81 18.05 19.48
CA LEU A 56 6.55 16.93 20.39
C LEU A 56 7.54 15.76 20.19
N LEU A 57 8.01 15.53 18.96
CA LEU A 57 8.81 14.36 18.62
C LEU A 57 10.10 14.16 19.46
N PRO A 58 10.94 15.18 19.73
CA PRO A 58 12.11 15.02 20.60
C PRO A 58 11.73 14.69 22.07
N ARG A 59 10.49 14.96 22.48
CA ARG A 59 10.01 14.80 23.86
C ARG A 59 9.50 13.38 24.15
N CYS A 60 9.31 12.55 23.13
CA CYS A 60 9.04 11.11 23.32
C CYS A 60 10.21 10.36 23.98
N GLY A 61 11.40 10.99 24.06
CA GLY A 61 12.57 10.42 24.71
C GLY A 61 13.06 9.16 23.98
N SER A 62 13.43 8.12 24.73
CA SER A 62 13.86 6.83 24.18
C SER A 62 12.71 5.88 23.82
N ALA A 63 11.44 6.28 24.02
CA ALA A 63 10.32 5.41 23.68
C ALA A 63 10.26 5.18 22.16
N PRO A 64 9.99 3.94 21.70
CA PRO A 64 9.78 3.67 20.29
C PRO A 64 8.53 4.40 19.80
N LEU A 65 8.53 4.79 18.53
CA LEU A 65 7.33 5.35 17.91
C LEU A 65 6.31 4.24 17.75
N ASN A 66 5.06 4.51 18.15
CA ASN A 66 3.99 3.54 17.92
C ASN A 66 3.60 3.50 16.44
N GLU A 67 3.05 2.36 16.03
CA GLU A 67 2.54 2.11 14.68
C GLU A 67 1.62 3.25 14.21
N GLU A 68 0.69 3.69 15.06
CA GLU A 68 -0.30 4.70 14.69
C GLU A 68 0.34 6.04 14.30
N THR A 69 1.39 6.46 14.98
CA THR A 69 2.12 7.70 14.65
C THR A 69 2.81 7.57 13.30
N VAL A 70 3.52 6.46 13.07
CA VAL A 70 4.25 6.23 11.83
C VAL A 70 3.27 6.14 10.66
N ARG A 71 2.21 5.34 10.80
CA ARG A 71 1.16 5.18 9.78
C ARG A 71 0.44 6.49 9.47
N ALA A 72 0.09 7.28 10.48
CA ALA A 72 -0.48 8.60 10.27
C ALA A 72 0.50 9.53 9.55
N GLY A 73 1.79 9.46 9.89
CA GLY A 73 2.86 10.21 9.22
C GLY A 73 2.96 9.87 7.73
N VAL A 74 2.94 8.58 7.39
CA VAL A 74 2.92 8.08 6.00
C VAL A 74 1.70 8.61 5.25
N ASN A 75 0.52 8.58 5.86
CA ASN A 75 -0.72 9.06 5.24
C ASN A 75 -0.70 10.57 4.93
N THR A 76 0.14 11.35 5.62
CA THR A 76 0.29 12.79 5.30
C THR A 76 1.03 13.04 3.98
N GLY A 77 1.84 12.09 3.51
CA GLY A 77 2.72 12.30 2.35
C GLY A 77 3.84 13.34 2.57
N SER A 78 4.00 13.84 3.80
CA SER A 78 4.97 14.89 4.12
C SER A 78 6.37 14.31 4.28
N ILE A 79 7.22 14.54 3.27
CA ILE A 79 8.64 14.17 3.32
C ILE A 79 9.32 14.75 4.57
N PRO A 80 9.18 16.05 4.91
CA PRO A 80 9.83 16.60 6.10
C PRO A 80 9.38 15.93 7.41
N LEU A 81 8.10 15.54 7.51
CA LEU A 81 7.60 14.83 8.68
C LEU A 81 8.17 13.41 8.73
N MET A 82 8.12 12.66 7.62
CA MET A 82 8.65 11.31 7.57
C MET A 82 10.17 11.28 7.83
N GLN A 83 10.91 12.26 7.31
CA GLN A 83 12.33 12.48 7.64
C GLN A 83 12.55 12.68 9.14
N ALA A 84 11.69 13.46 9.81
CA ALA A 84 11.78 13.66 11.24
C ALA A 84 11.53 12.35 12.02
N LEU A 85 10.52 11.58 11.62
CA LEU A 85 10.22 10.26 12.20
C LEU A 85 11.41 9.29 12.04
N LEU A 86 12.00 9.22 10.83
CA LEU A 86 13.17 8.39 10.54
C LEU A 86 14.42 8.84 11.30
N THR A 87 14.61 10.14 11.50
CA THR A 87 15.71 10.67 12.32
C THR A 87 15.56 10.24 13.78
N LYS A 88 14.32 10.18 14.28
CA LYS A 88 14.02 9.73 15.64
C LYS A 88 14.21 8.23 15.80
N ASP A 89 13.79 7.46 14.80
CA ASP A 89 13.83 6.01 14.79
C ASP A 89 13.93 5.50 13.35
N PRO A 90 15.13 5.14 12.87
CA PRO A 90 15.31 4.64 11.50
C PRO A 90 14.58 3.32 11.22
N SER A 91 14.29 2.52 12.25
CA SER A 91 13.64 1.22 12.07
C SER A 91 12.21 1.34 11.55
N VAL A 92 11.60 2.52 11.69
CA VAL A 92 10.21 2.75 11.25
C VAL A 92 10.04 2.63 9.74
N ILE A 93 11.12 2.69 8.93
CA ILE A 93 11.03 2.60 7.47
C ILE A 93 10.41 1.28 6.96
N ASN A 94 10.61 0.20 7.72
CA ASN A 94 10.15 -1.15 7.43
C ASN A 94 9.28 -1.72 8.56
N MET A 95 8.69 -0.84 9.38
CA MET A 95 7.77 -1.23 10.46
C MET A 95 6.58 -1.99 9.88
N GLN A 96 6.30 -3.17 10.43
CA GLN A 96 5.06 -3.89 10.11
C GLN A 96 3.90 -3.22 10.84
N PHE A 97 2.86 -2.90 10.09
CA PHE A 97 1.57 -2.44 10.59
C PHE A 97 0.59 -3.61 10.54
N ASP A 98 -0.09 -3.88 11.65
CA ASP A 98 -1.00 -5.02 11.78
C ASP A 98 -2.02 -5.04 10.62
N MET A 99 -1.97 -6.09 9.79
CA MET A 99 -2.84 -6.29 8.61
C MET A 99 -2.78 -5.17 7.54
N ARG A 100 -1.79 -4.28 7.62
CA ARG A 100 -1.68 -3.08 6.75
C ARG A 100 -0.36 -2.99 6.00
N GLY A 101 0.57 -3.90 6.26
CA GLY A 101 1.88 -3.96 5.60
C GLY A 101 2.87 -2.95 6.16
N THR A 102 3.67 -2.31 5.30
CA THR A 102 4.77 -1.41 5.66
C THR A 102 4.46 0.05 5.32
N PRO A 103 5.29 1.03 5.74
CA PRO A 103 5.19 2.40 5.26
C PRO A 103 5.08 2.53 3.74
N LEU A 104 5.87 1.75 2.98
CA LEU A 104 5.81 1.77 1.52
C LEU A 104 4.48 1.22 0.99
N ILE A 105 3.98 0.12 1.57
CA ILE A 105 2.67 -0.46 1.22
C ILE A 105 1.55 0.55 1.48
N VAL A 106 1.52 1.17 2.66
CA VAL A 106 0.51 2.19 3.01
C VAL A 106 0.61 3.41 2.09
N ALA A 107 1.82 3.84 1.73
CA ALA A 107 2.02 4.94 0.79
C ALA A 107 1.48 4.61 -0.61
N CYS A 108 1.74 3.41 -1.13
CA CYS A 108 1.18 2.92 -2.39
C CYS A 108 -0.35 2.81 -2.32
N GLN A 109 -0.90 2.24 -1.24
CA GLN A 109 -2.35 2.11 -1.06
C GLN A 109 -3.05 3.48 -0.98
N GLY A 110 -2.43 4.44 -0.30
CA GLY A 110 -2.90 5.83 -0.20
C GLY A 110 -2.72 6.65 -1.48
N ARG A 111 -2.08 6.09 -2.52
CA ARG A 111 -1.72 6.79 -3.76
C ARG A 111 -0.89 8.05 -3.52
N GLN A 112 0.07 7.97 -2.60
CA GLN A 112 0.97 9.08 -2.31
C GLN A 112 1.78 9.49 -3.55
N HIS A 113 2.22 10.74 -3.59
CA HIS A 113 3.00 11.29 -4.69
C HIS A 113 4.26 10.47 -4.96
N ILE A 114 4.67 10.38 -6.23
CA ILE A 114 5.82 9.57 -6.64
C ILE A 114 7.12 9.98 -5.92
N ASP A 115 7.28 11.27 -5.59
CA ASP A 115 8.44 11.75 -4.83
C ASP A 115 8.45 11.25 -3.40
N PHE A 116 7.27 11.05 -2.80
CA PHE A 116 7.18 10.43 -1.47
C PHE A 116 7.53 8.94 -1.51
N LEU A 117 7.06 8.22 -2.54
CA LEU A 117 7.47 6.82 -2.74
C LEU A 117 8.98 6.72 -2.97
N ARG A 118 9.55 7.61 -3.79
CA ARG A 118 10.99 7.68 -4.06
C ARG A 118 11.76 7.93 -2.78
N PHE A 119 11.31 8.88 -1.97
CA PHE A 119 11.90 9.19 -0.68
C PHE A 119 11.93 7.95 0.25
N LEU A 120 10.83 7.20 0.36
CA LEU A 120 10.79 5.98 1.17
C LEU A 120 11.79 4.92 0.67
N LEU A 121 11.85 4.71 -0.65
CA LEU A 121 12.78 3.76 -1.27
C LEU A 121 14.24 4.18 -1.09
N GLU A 122 14.57 5.47 -1.25
CA GLU A 122 15.90 6.02 -0.99
C GLU A 122 16.29 5.91 0.49
N ALA A 123 15.32 5.97 1.39
CA ALA A 123 15.51 5.77 2.83
C ALA A 123 15.64 4.28 3.23
N GLY A 124 15.54 3.33 2.29
CA GLY A 124 15.74 1.91 2.53
C GLY A 124 14.46 1.10 2.79
N ALA A 125 13.30 1.60 2.36
CA ALA A 125 12.09 0.78 2.36
C ALA A 125 12.25 -0.44 1.45
N ASP A 126 11.93 -1.64 1.94
CA ASP A 126 12.00 -2.88 1.16
C ASP A 126 10.71 -3.07 0.35
N PRO A 127 10.75 -2.98 -1.00
CA PRO A 127 9.58 -3.21 -1.83
C PRO A 127 9.10 -4.67 -1.87
N ASN A 128 9.86 -5.60 -1.29
CA ASN A 128 9.56 -7.03 -1.25
C ASN A 128 9.29 -7.55 0.17
N GLN A 129 9.15 -6.67 1.17
CA GLN A 129 8.77 -7.11 2.51
C GLN A 129 7.37 -7.72 2.49
N GLU A 130 7.22 -8.89 3.11
CA GLU A 130 5.96 -9.64 3.14
C GLU A 130 4.82 -8.75 3.69
N PRO A 131 3.75 -8.54 2.91
CA PRO A 131 2.70 -7.58 3.24
C PRO A 131 1.75 -8.04 4.37
N ASP A 132 1.98 -9.21 4.98
CA ASP A 132 1.04 -9.88 5.89
C ASP A 132 -0.30 -10.12 5.18
N ALA A 133 -1.38 -9.42 5.54
CA ALA A 133 -2.67 -9.51 4.86
C ALA A 133 -2.87 -8.47 3.73
N ALA A 134 -1.91 -7.55 3.54
CA ALA A 134 -1.97 -6.55 2.48
C ALA A 134 -1.45 -7.11 1.14
N ALA A 135 -1.34 -6.26 0.12
CA ALA A 135 -0.71 -6.61 -1.16
C ALA A 135 0.70 -5.98 -1.25
N TYR A 136 1.58 -6.63 -2.01
CA TYR A 136 2.90 -6.08 -2.32
C TYR A 136 2.79 -4.70 -2.98
N PRO A 137 3.76 -3.78 -2.77
CA PRO A 137 3.78 -2.45 -3.39
C PRO A 137 3.55 -2.48 -4.90
N LEU A 138 4.16 -3.44 -5.61
CA LEU A 138 4.03 -3.55 -7.06
C LEU A 138 2.60 -3.89 -7.51
N ALA A 139 1.90 -4.78 -6.79
CA ALA A 139 0.50 -5.09 -7.06
C ALA A 139 -0.43 -3.92 -6.75
N LEU A 140 -0.18 -3.19 -5.66
CA LEU A 140 -0.94 -1.98 -5.34
C LEU A 140 -0.80 -0.93 -6.43
N VAL A 141 0.42 -0.66 -6.89
CA VAL A 141 0.65 0.29 -7.98
C VAL A 141 -0.02 -0.17 -9.27
N ALA A 142 0.16 -1.44 -9.67
CA ALA A 142 -0.47 -1.99 -10.87
C ALA A 142 -2.01 -1.88 -10.87
N GLY A 143 -2.63 -2.05 -9.69
CA GLY A 143 -4.08 -2.01 -9.55
C GLY A 143 -4.69 -0.63 -9.25
N LEU A 144 -3.91 0.35 -8.77
CA LEU A 144 -4.44 1.63 -8.28
C LEU A 144 -3.93 2.86 -9.05
N TYR A 145 -2.78 2.75 -9.72
CA TYR A 145 -2.16 3.88 -10.42
C TYR A 145 -2.55 3.87 -11.90
N LYS A 146 -2.59 5.07 -12.49
CA LYS A 146 -2.98 5.27 -13.90
C LYS A 146 -1.82 5.14 -14.87
N ASP A 147 -0.61 5.45 -14.42
CA ASP A 147 0.61 5.44 -15.21
C ASP A 147 1.61 4.42 -14.65
N THR A 148 2.66 4.18 -15.43
CA THR A 148 3.69 3.18 -15.18
C THR A 148 4.88 3.73 -14.39
N ALA A 149 4.90 5.02 -14.05
CA ALA A 149 6.07 5.65 -13.44
C ALA A 149 6.38 5.10 -12.04
N ALA A 150 5.33 4.80 -11.26
CA ALA A 150 5.50 4.15 -9.96
C ALA A 150 5.95 2.69 -10.09
N VAL A 151 5.61 1.99 -11.18
CA VAL A 151 6.15 0.64 -11.47
C VAL A 151 7.64 0.74 -11.73
N ASP A 152 8.07 1.62 -12.63
CA ASP A 152 9.50 1.81 -12.93
C ASP A 152 10.30 2.18 -11.70
N LEU A 153 9.73 3.04 -10.85
CA LEU A 153 10.34 3.40 -9.58
C LEU A 153 10.52 2.18 -8.68
N LEU A 154 9.49 1.36 -8.47
CA LEU A 154 9.60 0.16 -7.63
C LEU A 154 10.62 -0.83 -8.21
N LEU A 155 10.59 -1.08 -9.52
CA LEU A 155 11.54 -1.98 -10.19
C LEU A 155 12.98 -1.46 -10.08
N LYS A 156 13.20 -0.15 -10.21
CA LYS A 156 14.52 0.48 -10.03
C LYS A 156 15.12 0.19 -8.65
N TYR A 157 14.29 0.07 -7.62
CA TYR A 157 14.71 -0.26 -6.25
C TYR A 157 14.55 -1.75 -5.91
N GLY A 158 14.46 -2.61 -6.93
CA GLY A 158 14.55 -4.06 -6.77
C GLY A 158 13.23 -4.75 -6.41
N ALA A 159 12.07 -4.13 -6.64
CA ALA A 159 10.80 -4.84 -6.55
C ALA A 159 10.78 -6.02 -7.53
N LYS A 160 10.37 -7.20 -7.04
CA LYS A 160 10.21 -8.40 -7.86
C LYS A 160 8.87 -8.34 -8.58
N ILE A 161 8.88 -8.62 -9.88
CA ILE A 161 7.66 -8.78 -10.67
C ILE A 161 7.00 -10.12 -10.33
N GLU A 162 7.79 -11.18 -10.40
CA GLU A 162 7.35 -12.54 -10.13
C GLU A 162 6.89 -12.70 -8.68
N GLY A 163 5.71 -13.28 -8.51
CA GLY A 163 5.11 -13.51 -7.20
C GLY A 163 4.56 -12.25 -6.51
N SER A 164 4.53 -11.09 -7.18
CA SER A 164 4.00 -9.86 -6.58
C SER A 164 2.48 -9.75 -6.61
N GLY A 165 1.81 -10.46 -7.52
CA GLY A 165 0.38 -10.35 -7.81
C GLY A 165 0.02 -9.17 -8.72
N ALA A 166 1.00 -8.57 -9.40
CA ALA A 166 0.81 -7.36 -10.19
C ALA A 166 -0.07 -7.56 -11.44
N LEU A 167 0.10 -8.66 -12.16
CA LEU A 167 -0.78 -9.02 -13.28
C LEU A 167 -2.19 -9.30 -12.77
N GLY A 168 -2.33 -10.01 -11.65
CA GLY A 168 -3.63 -10.24 -11.01
C GLY A 168 -4.34 -8.94 -10.62
N ALA A 169 -3.60 -7.95 -10.11
CA ALA A 169 -4.14 -6.64 -9.77
C ALA A 169 -4.56 -5.82 -11.00
N ALA A 170 -3.72 -5.78 -12.05
CA ALA A 170 -4.04 -5.13 -13.31
C ALA A 170 -5.25 -5.79 -14.00
N ALA A 171 -5.30 -7.12 -13.99
CA ALA A 171 -6.40 -7.91 -14.54
C ALA A 171 -7.71 -7.60 -13.83
N ARG A 172 -7.73 -7.61 -12.50
CA ARG A 172 -8.94 -7.29 -11.70
C ARG A 172 -9.51 -5.91 -12.03
N ARG A 173 -8.64 -4.97 -12.38
CA ARG A 173 -8.97 -3.57 -12.63
C ARG A 173 -9.25 -3.27 -14.10
N GLY A 174 -9.01 -4.23 -15.00
CA GLY A 174 -9.17 -4.02 -16.44
C GLY A 174 -8.16 -3.03 -17.02
N ASN A 175 -6.99 -2.86 -16.38
CA ASN A 175 -6.00 -1.88 -16.82
C ASN A 175 -5.10 -2.48 -17.93
N GLU A 176 -5.56 -2.41 -19.18
CA GLU A 176 -4.89 -2.99 -20.34
C GLU A 176 -3.49 -2.40 -20.59
N VAL A 177 -3.33 -1.08 -20.38
CA VAL A 177 -2.03 -0.42 -20.52
C VAL A 177 -1.03 -0.93 -19.50
N MET A 178 -1.43 -1.03 -18.23
CA MET A 178 -0.57 -1.59 -17.18
C MET A 178 -0.30 -3.07 -17.39
N MET A 179 -1.29 -3.83 -17.86
CA MET A 179 -1.12 -5.25 -18.19
C MET A 179 -0.04 -5.43 -19.26
N GLY A 180 -0.17 -4.76 -20.41
CA GLY A 180 0.84 -4.80 -21.47
C GLY A 180 2.21 -4.37 -20.96
N TYR A 181 2.27 -3.31 -20.17
CA TYR A 181 3.53 -2.82 -19.61
C TYR A 181 4.23 -3.83 -18.69
N LEU A 182 3.49 -4.49 -17.80
CA LEU A 182 4.05 -5.50 -16.89
C LEU A 182 4.59 -6.69 -17.68
N LEU A 183 3.87 -7.13 -18.71
CA LEU A 183 4.30 -8.21 -19.61
C LEU A 183 5.59 -7.81 -20.37
N GLU A 184 5.69 -6.57 -20.86
CA GLU A 184 6.91 -6.04 -21.47
C GLU A 184 8.11 -6.00 -20.50
N LYS A 185 7.85 -5.78 -19.20
CA LYS A 185 8.87 -5.87 -18.14
C LYS A 185 9.24 -7.30 -17.75
N GLY A 186 8.68 -8.30 -18.43
CA GLY A 186 9.01 -9.70 -18.24
C GLY A 186 8.14 -10.42 -17.22
N ALA A 187 7.00 -9.85 -16.83
CA ALA A 187 6.01 -10.57 -16.03
C ALA A 187 5.50 -11.79 -16.77
N ARG A 188 5.48 -12.93 -16.09
CA ARG A 188 4.95 -14.20 -16.63
C ARG A 188 3.64 -14.54 -15.94
N PRO A 189 2.51 -14.68 -16.67
CA PRO A 189 1.23 -14.88 -16.00
C PRO A 189 1.10 -16.25 -15.32
N GLU A 190 1.83 -17.25 -15.82
CA GLU A 190 1.92 -18.60 -15.23
C GLU A 190 2.53 -18.61 -13.80
N SER A 191 3.42 -17.66 -13.50
CA SER A 191 4.15 -17.57 -12.23
C SER A 191 3.70 -16.43 -11.32
N ASP A 192 2.73 -15.61 -11.75
CA ASP A 192 2.12 -14.54 -10.94
C ASP A 192 0.83 -15.00 -10.23
N ASN A 193 0.82 -16.23 -9.72
CA ASN A 193 -0.29 -16.85 -9.01
C ASN A 193 -0.43 -16.35 -7.56
N THR A 194 -0.25 -15.05 -7.31
CA THR A 194 -0.13 -14.53 -5.93
C THR A 194 -0.85 -13.20 -5.73
N SER A 195 -2.06 -13.11 -6.26
CA SER A 195 -3.08 -12.30 -5.58
C SER A 195 -3.15 -12.81 -4.13
N VAL A 196 -2.54 -12.06 -3.19
CA VAL A 196 -2.36 -12.45 -1.77
C VAL A 196 -3.66 -13.06 -1.25
N GLY A 197 -3.61 -14.36 -0.96
CA GLY A 197 -4.71 -15.13 -0.37
C GLY A 197 -5.69 -15.83 -1.33
N THR A 198 -5.66 -15.65 -2.66
CA THR A 198 -6.64 -16.31 -3.56
C THR A 198 -6.06 -17.39 -4.46
N GLY A 199 -4.75 -17.37 -4.76
CA GLY A 199 -4.12 -18.37 -5.65
C GLY A 199 -4.66 -18.40 -7.10
N ALA A 200 -5.46 -17.41 -7.47
CA ALA A 200 -6.12 -17.35 -8.76
C ALA A 200 -5.16 -16.81 -9.83
N SER A 201 -5.17 -17.39 -11.03
CA SER A 201 -4.33 -16.90 -12.13
C SER A 201 -4.81 -15.53 -12.62
N PRO A 202 -3.93 -14.69 -13.19
CA PRO A 202 -4.32 -13.43 -13.81
C PRO A 202 -5.44 -13.60 -14.85
N LEU A 203 -5.42 -14.69 -15.62
CA LEU A 203 -6.44 -15.01 -16.61
C LEU A 203 -7.80 -15.33 -15.96
N CYS A 204 -7.83 -16.18 -14.93
CA CYS A 204 -9.06 -16.44 -14.16
C CYS A 204 -9.63 -15.18 -13.53
N VAL A 205 -8.77 -14.28 -13.05
CA VAL A 205 -9.19 -12.97 -12.51
C VAL A 205 -9.82 -12.09 -13.58
N ALA A 206 -9.22 -12.02 -14.79
CA ALA A 206 -9.77 -11.26 -15.91
C ALA A 206 -11.15 -11.80 -16.35
N VAL A 207 -11.29 -13.13 -16.44
CA VAL A 207 -12.56 -13.81 -16.77
C VAL A 207 -13.63 -13.50 -15.72
N LYS A 208 -13.31 -13.66 -14.44
CA LYS A 208 -14.24 -13.38 -13.33
C LYS A 208 -14.69 -11.92 -13.29
N ALA A 209 -13.80 -11.00 -13.66
CA ALA A 209 -14.07 -9.57 -13.70
C ALA A 209 -14.71 -9.10 -15.01
N GLY A 210 -14.83 -9.97 -16.02
CA GLY A 210 -15.44 -9.64 -17.32
C GLY A 210 -14.54 -8.85 -18.27
N HIS A 211 -13.23 -8.76 -18.03
CA HIS A 211 -12.32 -7.92 -18.80
C HIS A 211 -11.77 -8.62 -20.04
N VAL A 212 -12.58 -8.66 -21.10
CA VAL A 212 -12.25 -9.34 -22.37
C VAL A 212 -10.93 -8.85 -22.99
N GLY A 213 -10.64 -7.55 -22.95
CA GLY A 213 -9.40 -7.01 -23.51
C GLY A 213 -8.16 -7.54 -22.79
N ILE A 214 -8.19 -7.60 -21.46
CA ILE A 214 -7.15 -8.25 -20.66
C ILE A 214 -7.01 -9.73 -21.02
N THR A 215 -8.15 -10.44 -21.14
CA THR A 215 -8.15 -11.86 -21.55
C THR A 215 -7.43 -12.04 -22.88
N ARG A 216 -7.72 -11.20 -23.88
CA ARG A 216 -7.02 -11.25 -25.19
C ARG A 216 -5.52 -10.98 -25.06
N ILE A 217 -5.12 -9.98 -24.26
CA ILE A 217 -3.70 -9.67 -24.04
C ILE A 217 -2.98 -10.88 -23.44
N LEU A 218 -3.53 -11.47 -22.38
CA LEU A 218 -2.94 -12.66 -21.73
C LEU A 218 -2.84 -13.85 -22.69
N MET A 219 -3.90 -14.11 -23.47
CA MET A 219 -3.90 -15.17 -24.50
C MET A 219 -2.85 -14.93 -25.59
N GLN A 220 -2.64 -13.68 -26.02
CA GLN A 220 -1.59 -13.31 -26.99
C GLN A 220 -0.18 -13.54 -26.44
N HIS A 221 -0.02 -13.47 -25.11
CA HIS A 221 1.23 -13.73 -24.40
C HIS A 221 1.41 -15.21 -24.02
N GLY A 222 0.57 -16.11 -24.53
CA GLY A 222 0.77 -17.56 -24.44
C GLY A 222 0.17 -18.21 -23.20
N ASP A 223 -0.71 -17.54 -22.47
CA ASP A 223 -1.43 -18.17 -21.37
C ASP A 223 -2.27 -19.37 -21.83
N ASP A 224 -2.19 -20.47 -21.09
CA ASP A 224 -3.01 -21.66 -21.32
C ASP A 224 -4.37 -21.50 -20.61
N PRO A 225 -5.48 -21.31 -21.35
CA PRO A 225 -6.80 -21.11 -20.77
C PRO A 225 -7.41 -22.40 -20.18
N SER A 226 -6.77 -23.56 -20.42
CA SER A 226 -7.14 -24.86 -19.87
C SER A 226 -6.34 -25.25 -18.62
N ALA A 227 -5.24 -24.54 -18.33
CA ALA A 227 -4.48 -24.73 -17.11
C ALA A 227 -5.31 -24.31 -15.89
N ALA A 228 -5.44 -25.23 -14.93
CA ALA A 228 -6.07 -24.93 -13.65
C ALA A 228 -5.12 -24.10 -12.78
N ASP A 229 -5.65 -23.04 -12.16
CA ASP A 229 -4.90 -22.27 -11.16
C ASP A 229 -4.88 -22.99 -9.80
N ALA A 230 -4.33 -22.35 -8.76
CA ALA A 230 -4.24 -22.97 -7.44
C ALA A 230 -5.62 -23.19 -6.77
N THR A 231 -6.71 -22.66 -7.32
CA THR A 231 -8.09 -22.95 -6.90
C THR A 231 -8.67 -24.20 -7.58
N GLY A 232 -7.93 -24.80 -8.53
CA GLY A 232 -8.36 -25.97 -9.29
C GLY A 232 -9.34 -25.65 -10.41
N THR A 233 -9.50 -24.37 -10.78
CA THR A 233 -10.40 -23.92 -11.85
C THR A 233 -9.60 -23.38 -13.02
N SER A 234 -9.91 -23.81 -14.25
CA SER A 234 -9.35 -23.21 -15.46
C SER A 234 -10.18 -22.01 -15.94
N ALA A 235 -9.55 -21.12 -16.71
CA ALA A 235 -10.23 -19.93 -17.24
C ALA A 235 -11.42 -20.29 -18.15
N ILE A 236 -11.30 -21.34 -18.98
CA ILE A 236 -12.38 -21.83 -19.86
C ILE A 236 -13.55 -22.41 -19.05
N GLU A 237 -13.28 -23.20 -18.01
CA GLU A 237 -14.34 -23.75 -17.16
C GLU A 237 -15.10 -22.63 -16.44
N LEU A 238 -14.35 -21.67 -15.89
CA LEU A 238 -14.92 -20.50 -15.23
C LEU A 238 -15.79 -19.68 -16.19
N ALA A 239 -15.31 -19.39 -17.40
CA ALA A 239 -16.06 -18.63 -18.39
C ALA A 239 -17.37 -19.33 -18.80
N LYS A 240 -17.33 -20.65 -19.00
CA LYS A 240 -18.53 -21.44 -19.32
C LYS A 240 -19.53 -21.44 -18.17
N GLN A 241 -19.08 -21.60 -16.93
CA GLN A 241 -19.94 -21.54 -15.76
C GLN A 241 -20.60 -20.16 -15.64
N LEU A 242 -19.80 -19.09 -15.73
CA LEU A 242 -20.33 -17.72 -15.65
C LEU A 242 -21.29 -17.40 -16.79
N LEU A 243 -21.07 -17.94 -18.00
CA LEU A 243 -22.00 -17.77 -19.13
C LEU A 243 -23.35 -18.45 -18.85
N GLN A 244 -23.35 -19.65 -18.27
CA GLN A 244 -24.58 -20.34 -17.86
C GLN A 244 -25.33 -19.58 -16.75
N GLU A 245 -24.59 -18.93 -15.86
CA GLU A 245 -25.15 -18.07 -14.80
C GLU A 245 -25.57 -16.68 -15.30
N GLY A 246 -25.37 -16.35 -16.58
CA GLY A 246 -25.66 -15.03 -17.16
C GLY A 246 -24.72 -13.92 -16.71
N LYS A 247 -23.53 -14.27 -16.19
CA LYS A 247 -22.51 -13.37 -15.63
C LYS A 247 -21.30 -13.15 -16.54
N ALA A 248 -21.17 -13.93 -17.62
CA ALA A 248 -20.15 -13.73 -18.66
C ALA A 248 -20.79 -13.60 -20.04
N THR A 249 -20.08 -12.97 -20.97
CA THR A 249 -20.49 -12.83 -22.36
C THR A 249 -19.99 -13.99 -23.22
N SER A 250 -20.63 -14.24 -24.35
CA SER A 250 -20.11 -15.18 -25.36
C SER A 250 -18.72 -14.75 -25.85
N GLU A 251 -18.49 -13.43 -25.96
CA GLU A 251 -17.21 -12.83 -26.34
C GLU A 251 -16.07 -13.24 -25.40
N MET A 252 -16.34 -13.41 -24.09
CA MET A 252 -15.32 -13.89 -23.14
C MET A 252 -14.88 -15.33 -23.46
N VAL A 253 -15.83 -16.20 -23.80
CA VAL A 253 -15.54 -17.58 -24.18
C VAL A 253 -14.81 -17.65 -25.52
N GLU A 254 -15.17 -16.79 -26.47
CA GLU A 254 -14.51 -16.65 -27.78
C GLU A 254 -13.06 -16.17 -27.62
N ALA A 255 -12.81 -15.18 -26.77
CA ALA A 255 -11.48 -14.66 -26.48
C ALA A 255 -10.53 -15.75 -25.94
N LEU A 256 -11.03 -16.67 -25.11
CA LEU A 256 -10.26 -17.81 -24.59
C LEU A 256 -10.03 -18.91 -25.63
N GLN A 257 -10.79 -18.93 -26.74
CA GLN A 257 -10.65 -19.90 -27.82
C GLN A 257 -9.72 -19.42 -28.95
N GLY A 258 -9.14 -18.22 -28.82
CA GLY A 258 -8.26 -17.63 -29.82
C GLY A 258 -8.98 -17.24 -31.11
N LYS A 259 -10.28 -16.92 -31.03
CA LYS A 259 -11.11 -16.46 -32.17
C LYS A 259 -11.41 -14.97 -32.08
#